data_AF-A0AAJ4TSF9-F1
#
_entry.id   AF-A0AAJ4TSF9-F1
#
_cell.length_a   1.000
_cell.length_b   1.000
_cell.length_c   1.000
_cell.angle_alpha   90.00
_cell.angle_beta   90.00
_cell.angle_gamma   90.00
#
_symmetry.space_group_name_H-M   'P 1'
#
loop_
_entity.id
_entity.type
_entity.pdbx_description
1 polymer ?
#
loop_
_entity_poly.entity_id
_entity_poly.type
_entity_poly.pdbx_seq_one_letter_code
_entity_poly.pdbx_strand_id
1 'polypeptide(L)'
;MNDKTILFYVMVGLLLFGTLVGIGYQVRQEIYRTNFTDQTHSDPVLPVEKSASYISVNSPENSQTTKKKQNDTVAKQSELSKQQEQLYLDFTQIINALSEGQRPNPQQVSLLISQQQKLVEAQLVSKAEAKAQIEFLIKVLPEMDHELHRALRVLEQTRT
;
A
#
# COMPACT_ATOMS: atom_id res chain seq x y z
N MET A 1 26.47 -8.61 36.16
CA MET A 1 26.29 -7.78 34.97
C MET A 1 26.68 -6.37 35.37
N ASN A 2 27.63 -5.74 34.68
CA ASN A 2 28.24 -4.50 35.18
C ASN A 2 27.31 -3.32 34.86
N ASP A 3 27.06 -2.44 35.84
CA ASP A 3 26.14 -1.29 35.68
C ASP A 3 26.50 -0.40 34.48
N LYS A 4 27.78 -0.31 34.12
CA LYS A 4 28.25 0.40 32.92
C LYS A 4 27.75 -0.22 31.62
N THR A 5 27.65 -1.55 31.56
CA THR A 5 27.14 -2.27 30.38
C THR A 5 25.63 -2.10 30.27
N ILE A 6 24.92 -2.08 31.40
CA ILE A 6 23.47 -1.83 31.43
C ILE A 6 23.17 -0.40 30.98
N LEU A 7 23.91 0.59 31.49
CA LEU A 7 23.76 1.99 31.08
C LEU A 7 24.03 2.19 29.58
N PHE A 8 25.01 1.46 29.02
CA PHE A 8 25.29 1.47 27.58
C PHE A 8 24.11 0.94 26.76
N TYR A 9 23.51 -0.19 27.16
CA TYR A 9 22.33 -0.72 26.45
C TYR A 9 21.11 0.19 26.56
N VAL A 10 20.91 0.85 27.70
CA VAL A 10 19.82 1.84 27.87
C VAL A 10 20.02 3.04 26.94
N MET A 11 21.24 3.54 26.81
CA MET A 11 21.56 4.64 25.88
C MET A 11 21.38 4.25 24.41
N VAL A 12 21.83 3.05 24.02
CA VAL A 12 21.62 2.52 22.67
C VAL A 12 20.13 2.33 22.39
N GLY A 13 19.37 1.82 23.36
CA GLY A 13 17.91 1.65 23.24
C GLY A 13 17.16 2.97 23.05
N LEU A 14 17.52 4.01 23.82
CA LEU A 14 16.94 5.36 23.67
C LEU A 14 17.27 5.99 22.32
N LEU A 15 18.49 5.80 21.82
CA LEU A 15 18.91 6.33 20.52
C LEU A 15 18.13 5.66 19.38
N LEU A 16 17.99 4.33 19.41
CA LEU A 16 17.19 3.59 18.44
C LEU A 16 15.71 3.99 18.47
N PHE A 17 15.14 4.12 19.68
CA PHE A 17 13.76 4.57 19.84
C PHE A 17 13.55 5.99 19.27
N GLY A 18 14.47 6.91 19.54
CA GLY A 18 14.45 8.26 19.00
C GLY A 18 14.51 8.29 17.46
N THR A 19 15.33 7.43 16.84
CA THR A 19 15.39 7.33 15.38
C THR A 19 14.08 6.80 14.76
N LEU A 20 13.44 5.80 15.36
CA LEU A 20 12.14 5.31 14.88
C LEU A 20 11.05 6.38 14.97
N VAL A 21 10.97 7.09 16.10
CA VAL A 21 10.00 8.18 16.28
C VAL A 21 10.25 9.32 15.29
N GLY A 22 11.52 9.65 15.02
CA GLY A 22 11.90 10.66 14.03
C GLY A 22 11.47 10.31 12.61
N ILE A 23 11.65 9.06 12.18
CA ILE A 23 11.20 8.57 10.87
C ILE A 23 9.67 8.64 10.78
N GLY A 24 8.96 8.16 11.81
CA GLY A 24 7.49 8.24 11.86
C GLY A 24 6.94 9.67 11.83
N TYR A 25 7.69 10.65 12.34
CA TYR A 25 7.31 12.05 12.27
C TYR A 25 7.55 12.67 10.88
N GLN A 26 8.63 12.31 10.17
CA GLN A 26 8.91 12.81 8.81
C GLN A 26 7.84 12.37 7.81
N VAL A 27 7.44 11.09 7.85
CA VAL A 27 6.38 10.53 6.98
C VAL A 27 5.06 11.29 7.11
N ARG A 28 4.77 11.87 8.29
CA ARG A 28 3.51 12.57 8.55
C ARG A 28 3.44 13.98 7.95
N GLN A 29 4.56 14.62 7.61
CA GLN A 29 4.55 15.99 7.07
C GLN A 29 4.45 16.05 5.54
N GLU A 30 4.87 15.01 4.83
CA GLU A 30 4.84 14.97 3.36
C GLU A 30 3.43 14.75 2.76
N ILE A 31 2.48 14.26 3.57
CA ILE A 31 1.08 14.03 3.14
C ILE A 31 0.23 15.32 3.19
N TYR A 32 0.66 16.39 3.88
CA TYR A 32 -0.09 17.66 3.98
C TYR A 32 0.43 18.79 3.09
N ARG A 33 1.45 18.54 2.25
CA ARG A 33 2.01 19.54 1.33
C ARG A 33 1.65 19.31 -0.13
N THR A 34 0.45 18.80 -0.39
CA THR A 34 -0.18 18.95 -1.71
C THR A 34 -0.78 20.35 -1.82
N ASN A 35 -0.04 21.24 -2.48
CA ASN A 35 -0.56 22.53 -2.91
C ASN A 35 -1.68 22.27 -3.93
N PHE A 36 -2.94 22.42 -3.53
CA PHE A 36 -4.06 22.57 -4.46
C PHE A 36 -3.98 23.97 -5.07
N THR A 37 -3.27 24.09 -6.19
CA THR A 37 -3.48 25.22 -7.09
C THR A 37 -4.65 24.86 -8.00
N ASP A 38 -5.84 25.24 -7.55
CA ASP A 38 -7.05 25.30 -8.36
C ASP A 38 -6.78 26.23 -9.57
N GLN A 39 -6.58 25.67 -10.75
CA GLN A 39 -6.66 26.43 -12.00
C GLN A 39 -8.10 26.34 -12.53
N THR A 40 -8.94 27.25 -12.05
CA THR A 40 -10.09 27.73 -12.81
C THR A 40 -9.61 28.85 -13.73
N HIS A 41 -9.40 28.59 -15.03
CA HIS A 41 -9.48 29.66 -16.02
C HIS A 41 -9.79 29.15 -17.44
N SER A 42 -11.00 29.46 -17.85
CA SER A 42 -11.62 29.60 -19.17
C SER A 42 -10.75 29.41 -20.44
N ASP A 43 -11.30 28.62 -21.36
CA ASP A 43 -11.00 28.59 -22.82
C ASP A 43 -10.82 29.99 -23.43
N PRO A 44 -9.96 30.10 -24.46
CA PRO A 44 -10.49 30.56 -25.73
C PRO A 44 -9.96 29.80 -26.98
N VAL A 45 -10.81 29.86 -28.00
CA VAL A 45 -10.84 29.11 -29.26
C VAL A 45 -10.06 29.83 -30.40
N LEU A 46 -9.15 29.09 -31.08
CA LEU A 46 -8.65 29.16 -32.50
C LEU A 46 -7.74 30.34 -32.96
N PRO A 47 -7.07 30.29 -34.16
CA PRO A 47 -6.62 29.17 -35.04
C PRO A 47 -5.18 29.35 -35.64
N VAL A 48 -4.50 28.30 -36.14
CA VAL A 48 -3.62 28.43 -37.33
C VAL A 48 -3.37 27.09 -38.04
N GLU A 49 -3.48 27.17 -39.36
CA GLU A 49 -3.41 26.15 -40.39
C GLU A 49 -1.97 25.99 -40.92
N LYS A 50 -1.67 24.81 -41.48
CA LYS A 50 -0.85 24.60 -42.70
C LYS A 50 0.67 24.31 -42.60
N SER A 51 0.96 23.03 -42.85
CA SER A 51 1.98 22.45 -43.75
C SER A 51 3.50 22.65 -43.57
N ALA A 52 4.16 21.49 -43.70
CA ALA A 52 5.43 21.19 -44.38
C ALA A 52 6.69 20.94 -43.52
N SER A 53 7.03 19.65 -43.44
CA SER A 53 8.30 19.04 -43.87
C SER A 53 9.63 19.71 -43.50
N TYR A 54 10.44 19.01 -42.69
CA TYR A 54 11.77 18.59 -43.13
C TYR A 54 12.27 17.39 -42.30
N ILE A 55 12.77 16.39 -43.01
CA ILE A 55 13.62 15.30 -42.49
C ILE A 55 15.05 15.84 -42.45
N SER A 56 15.76 15.61 -41.34
CA SER A 56 17.24 15.58 -41.24
C SER A 56 17.60 15.13 -39.81
N VAL A 57 18.51 14.21 -39.48
CA VAL A 57 19.42 13.30 -40.17
C VAL A 57 19.80 12.24 -39.10
N ASN A 58 20.00 10.98 -39.50
CA ASN A 58 20.47 9.88 -38.63
C ASN A 58 21.74 10.21 -37.82
N SER A 59 21.80 9.74 -36.58
CA SER A 59 23.01 9.11 -36.02
C SER A 59 22.63 7.99 -35.04
N PRO A 60 23.28 6.83 -35.08
CA PRO A 60 22.81 5.60 -34.44
C PRO A 60 23.49 5.39 -33.07
N GLU A 61 22.74 5.26 -31.98
CA GLU A 61 23.28 4.52 -30.83
C GLU A 61 22.18 3.99 -29.90
N ASN A 62 21.80 2.75 -30.19
CA ASN A 62 21.56 1.68 -29.23
C ASN A 62 21.46 2.08 -27.74
N SER A 63 20.25 2.31 -27.24
CA SER A 63 19.92 2.24 -25.81
C SER A 63 18.41 2.14 -25.60
N GLN A 64 17.80 1.03 -26.01
CA GLN A 64 16.35 0.85 -25.88
C GLN A 64 15.91 -0.37 -25.05
N THR A 65 16.82 -1.08 -24.39
CA THR A 65 16.46 -2.31 -23.65
C THR A 65 16.44 -2.18 -22.13
N THR A 66 16.82 -1.04 -21.54
CA THR A 66 16.82 -0.86 -20.06
C THR A 66 15.68 0.00 -19.50
N LYS A 67 15.12 0.96 -20.26
CA LYS A 67 14.08 1.88 -19.73
C LYS A 67 12.68 1.27 -19.57
N LYS A 68 12.33 0.24 -20.36
CA LYS A 68 10.99 -0.38 -20.29
C LYS A 68 10.81 -1.17 -18.97
N LYS A 69 11.82 -1.96 -18.60
CA LYS A 69 11.80 -2.80 -17.38
C LYS A 69 11.75 -1.97 -16.09
N GLN A 70 12.37 -0.80 -16.08
CA GLN A 70 12.39 0.09 -14.90
C GLN A 70 11.05 0.82 -14.72
N ASN A 71 10.42 1.30 -15.81
CA ASN A 71 9.09 1.90 -15.73
C ASN A 71 8.01 0.86 -15.33
N ASP A 72 8.11 -0.37 -15.83
CA ASP A 72 7.19 -1.46 -15.47
C ASP A 72 7.33 -1.86 -13.99
N THR A 73 8.54 -1.82 -13.43
CA THR A 73 8.79 -2.16 -12.02
C THR A 73 8.26 -1.06 -11.08
N VAL A 74 8.48 0.22 -11.42
CA VAL A 74 7.98 1.35 -10.62
C VAL A 74 6.45 1.44 -10.69
N ALA A 75 5.85 1.21 -11.87
CA ALA A 75 4.40 1.17 -12.02
C ALA A 75 3.76 0.02 -11.20
N LYS A 76 4.36 -1.18 -11.26
CA LYS A 76 3.89 -2.35 -10.49
C LYS A 76 4.00 -2.14 -8.98
N GLN A 77 5.09 -1.52 -8.52
CA GLN A 77 5.25 -1.21 -7.10
C GLN A 77 4.26 -0.14 -6.64
N SER A 78 3.99 0.88 -7.47
CA SER A 78 2.96 1.89 -7.18
C SER A 78 1.55 1.30 -7.12
N GLU A 79 1.22 0.38 -8.03
CA GLU A 79 -0.08 -0.31 -8.05
C GLU A 79 -0.29 -1.17 -6.80
N LEU A 80 0.75 -1.88 -6.38
CA LEU A 80 0.74 -2.71 -5.18
C LEU A 80 0.56 -1.88 -3.89
N SER A 81 1.21 -0.72 -3.78
CA SER A 81 0.97 0.20 -2.66
C SER A 81 -0.48 0.70 -2.62
N LYS A 82 -1.07 1.03 -3.77
CA LYS A 82 -2.50 1.41 -3.83
C LYS A 82 -3.43 0.28 -3.42
N GLN A 83 -3.10 -0.97 -3.78
CA GLN A 83 -3.86 -2.14 -3.35
C GLN A 83 -3.80 -2.36 -1.84
N GLN A 84 -2.67 -2.04 -1.20
CA GLN A 84 -2.55 -2.08 0.25
C GLN A 84 -3.40 -1.00 0.93
N GLU A 85 -3.36 0.24 0.42
CA GLU A 85 -4.20 1.31 0.96
C GLU A 85 -5.69 0.96 0.85
N GLN A 86 -6.12 0.44 -0.30
CA GLN A 86 -7.49 -0.01 -0.52
C GLN A 86 -7.88 -1.11 0.47
N LEU A 87 -6.99 -2.07 0.74
CA LEU A 87 -7.24 -3.13 1.71
C LEU A 87 -7.60 -2.55 3.09
N TYR A 88 -6.86 -1.55 3.56
CA TYR A 88 -7.13 -0.93 4.86
C TYR A 88 -8.44 -0.14 4.89
N LEU A 89 -8.77 0.55 3.79
CA LEU A 89 -10.04 1.26 3.65
C LEU A 89 -11.23 0.28 3.68
N ASP A 90 -11.14 -0.80 2.91
CA ASP A 90 -12.18 -1.83 2.84
C ASP A 90 -12.37 -2.53 4.20
N PHE A 91 -11.26 -2.83 4.89
CA PHE A 91 -11.32 -3.41 6.23
C PHE A 91 -11.95 -2.45 7.25
N THR A 92 -11.61 -1.16 7.19
CA THR A 92 -12.21 -0.12 8.03
C THR A 92 -13.70 0.02 7.77
N GLN A 93 -14.13 -0.04 6.51
CA GLN A 93 -15.54 0.00 6.16
C GLN A 93 -16.30 -1.19 6.76
N ILE A 94 -15.72 -2.40 6.71
CA ILE A 94 -16.30 -3.60 7.33
C ILE A 94 -16.42 -3.42 8.85
N ILE A 95 -15.38 -2.93 9.52
CA ILE A 95 -15.39 -2.67 10.96
C ILE A 95 -16.44 -1.61 11.34
N ASN A 96 -16.55 -0.54 10.55
CA ASN A 96 -17.52 0.52 10.82
C ASN A 96 -18.95 0.00 10.68
N ALA A 97 -19.25 -0.76 9.61
CA ALA A 97 -20.55 -1.40 9.43
C ALA A 97 -20.89 -2.31 10.63
N LEU A 98 -19.93 -3.14 11.06
CA LEU A 98 -20.07 -3.99 12.23
C LEU A 98 -20.32 -3.21 13.52
N SER A 99 -19.62 -2.08 13.70
CA SER A 99 -19.76 -1.21 14.88
C SER A 99 -21.14 -0.53 14.95
N GLU A 100 -21.76 -0.31 13.80
CA GLU A 100 -23.13 0.19 13.68
C GLU A 100 -24.20 -0.93 13.78
N GLY A 101 -23.77 -2.18 14.03
CA GLY A 101 -24.66 -3.34 14.08
C GLY A 101 -25.12 -3.85 12.71
N GLN A 102 -24.53 -3.34 11.63
CA GLN A 102 -24.79 -3.81 10.27
C GLN A 102 -23.95 -5.05 9.97
N ARG A 103 -24.52 -5.98 9.21
CA ARG A 103 -23.76 -7.14 8.70
C ARG A 103 -23.07 -6.77 7.39
N PRO A 104 -21.73 -6.88 7.29
CA PRO A 104 -21.01 -6.67 6.05
C PRO A 104 -21.39 -7.73 5.02
N ASN A 105 -21.29 -7.37 3.74
CA ASN A 105 -21.61 -8.30 2.65
C ASN A 105 -20.55 -9.42 2.59
N PRO A 106 -20.93 -10.71 2.64
CA PRO A 106 -19.97 -11.83 2.59
C PRO A 106 -19.07 -11.83 1.35
N GLN A 107 -19.56 -11.31 0.21
CA GLN A 107 -18.76 -11.15 -1.01
C GLN A 107 -17.64 -10.12 -0.83
N GLN A 108 -17.92 -9.01 -0.13
CA GLN A 108 -16.92 -7.97 0.15
C GLN A 108 -15.83 -8.50 1.09
N VAL A 109 -16.23 -9.22 2.14
CA VAL A 109 -15.28 -9.87 3.06
C VAL A 109 -14.41 -10.88 2.32
N SER A 110 -15.00 -11.71 1.45
CA SER A 110 -14.24 -12.69 0.65
C SER A 110 -13.23 -12.03 -0.31
N LEU A 111 -13.61 -10.90 -0.92
CA LEU A 111 -12.72 -10.12 -1.77
C LEU A 111 -11.56 -9.54 -0.97
N LEU A 112 -11.85 -8.92 0.18
CA LEU A 112 -10.86 -8.39 1.11
C LEU A 112 -9.82 -9.46 1.48
N ILE A 113 -10.28 -10.63 1.91
CA ILE A 113 -9.41 -11.75 2.28
C ILE A 113 -8.52 -12.19 1.10
N SER A 114 -9.09 -12.29 -0.10
CA SER A 114 -8.34 -12.68 -1.29
C SER A 114 -7.27 -11.64 -1.66
N GLN A 115 -7.57 -10.36 -1.50
CA GLN A 115 -6.63 -9.26 -1.74
C GLN A 115 -5.52 -9.25 -0.69
N GLN A 116 -5.86 -9.46 0.59
CA GLN A 116 -4.91 -9.56 1.68
C GLN A 116 -3.90 -10.69 1.44
N GLN A 117 -4.36 -11.88 1.03
CA GLN A 117 -3.47 -13.01 0.74
C GLN A 117 -2.44 -12.67 -0.36
N LYS A 118 -2.87 -12.02 -1.45
CA LYS A 118 -1.96 -11.56 -2.51
C LYS A 118 -0.92 -10.55 -2.00
N LEU A 119 -1.33 -9.66 -1.11
CA LEU A 119 -0.44 -8.66 -0.51
C LEU A 119 0.55 -9.29 0.48
N VAL A 120 0.17 -10.37 1.16
CA VAL A 120 1.08 -11.17 1.99
C VAL A 120 2.11 -11.91 1.14
N GLU A 121 1.69 -12.52 0.03
CA GLU A 121 2.62 -13.13 -0.94
C GLU A 121 3.60 -12.12 -1.54
N ALA A 122 3.16 -10.87 -1.73
CA ALA A 122 3.98 -9.75 -2.17
C ALA A 122 4.82 -9.11 -1.04
N GLN A 123 4.77 -9.65 0.20
CA GLN A 123 5.45 -9.12 1.40
C GLN A 123 5.10 -7.67 1.75
N LEU A 124 3.94 -7.17 1.31
CA LEU A 124 3.46 -5.81 1.60
C LEU A 124 2.62 -5.76 2.87
N VAL A 125 1.90 -6.85 3.16
CA VAL A 125 1.18 -7.06 4.41
C VAL A 125 1.86 -8.21 5.14
N SER A 126 2.09 -8.03 6.44
CA SER A 126 2.71 -9.11 7.22
C SER A 126 1.74 -10.27 7.41
N LYS A 127 2.26 -11.50 7.39
CA LYS A 127 1.44 -12.70 7.67
C LYS A 127 0.78 -12.64 9.05
N ALA A 128 1.48 -12.07 10.05
CA ALA A 128 0.95 -11.91 11.40
C ALA A 128 -0.24 -10.94 11.46
N GLU A 129 -0.15 -9.82 10.73
CA GLU A 129 -1.22 -8.84 10.62
C GLU A 129 -2.45 -9.42 9.92
N ALA A 130 -2.24 -10.06 8.76
CA ALA A 130 -3.32 -10.73 8.02
C ALA A 130 -4.03 -11.78 8.90
N LYS A 131 -3.25 -12.55 9.66
CA LYS A 131 -3.78 -13.53 10.62
C LYS A 131 -4.63 -12.86 11.69
N ALA A 132 -4.14 -11.81 12.32
CA ALA A 132 -4.88 -11.08 13.35
C ALA A 132 -6.20 -10.49 12.80
N GLN A 133 -6.20 -9.98 11.57
CA GLN A 133 -7.41 -9.45 10.93
C GLN A 133 -8.43 -10.57 10.66
N ILE A 134 -8.01 -11.74 10.18
CA ILE A 134 -8.91 -12.90 9.98
C ILE A 134 -9.46 -13.41 11.32
N GLU A 135 -8.61 -13.54 12.35
CA GLU A 135 -9.03 -13.97 13.69
C GLU A 135 -10.03 -12.99 14.32
N PHE A 136 -9.88 -11.70 14.07
CA PHE A 136 -10.88 -10.70 14.44
C PHE A 136 -12.20 -10.96 13.72
N LEU A 137 -12.18 -11.11 12.39
CA LEU A 137 -13.38 -11.35 11.58
C LEU A 137 -14.13 -12.62 12.02
N ILE A 138 -13.43 -13.69 12.40
CA ILE A 138 -14.07 -14.91 12.93
C ILE A 138 -14.92 -14.61 14.17
N LYS A 139 -14.45 -13.72 15.06
CA LYS A 139 -15.17 -13.36 16.29
C LYS A 139 -16.40 -12.50 16.05
N VAL A 140 -16.36 -11.65 15.02
CA VAL A 140 -17.40 -10.66 14.76
C VAL A 140 -18.35 -11.04 13.62
N LEU A 141 -17.99 -12.02 12.79
CA LEU A 141 -18.79 -12.56 11.68
C LEU A 141 -18.91 -14.09 11.78
N PRO A 142 -19.60 -14.62 12.80
CA PRO A 142 -19.79 -16.07 12.96
C PRO A 142 -20.52 -16.73 11.77
N GLU A 143 -21.25 -15.95 10.97
CA GLU A 143 -21.90 -16.43 9.75
C GLU A 143 -20.93 -16.84 8.63
N MET A 144 -19.67 -16.36 8.68
CA MET A 144 -18.61 -16.68 7.71
C MET A 144 -17.52 -17.57 8.32
N ASP A 145 -17.83 -18.26 9.41
CA ASP A 145 -16.86 -19.03 10.20
C ASP A 145 -16.05 -20.01 9.34
N HIS A 146 -16.72 -20.76 8.47
CA HIS A 146 -16.06 -21.76 7.62
C HIS A 146 -15.11 -21.12 6.59
N GLU A 147 -15.55 -20.05 5.93
CA GLU A 147 -14.76 -19.31 4.94
C GLU A 147 -13.52 -18.67 5.58
N LEU A 148 -13.69 -18.06 6.75
CA LEU A 148 -12.61 -17.38 7.46
C LEU A 148 -11.60 -18.37 8.05
N HIS A 149 -12.05 -19.50 8.62
CA HIS A 149 -11.15 -20.57 9.05
C HIS A 149 -10.41 -21.23 7.89
N ARG A 150 -11.04 -21.34 6.71
CA ARG A 150 -10.34 -21.77 5.49
C ARG A 150 -9.27 -20.76 5.09
N ALA A 151 -9.60 -19.46 5.08
CA ALA A 151 -8.65 -18.41 4.74
C ALA A 151 -7.44 -18.37 5.70
N LEU A 152 -7.69 -18.55 7.01
CA LEU A 152 -6.64 -18.65 8.01
C LEU A 152 -5.66 -19.79 7.72
N ARG A 153 -6.18 -20.98 7.40
CA ARG A 153 -5.34 -22.14 7.04
C ARG A 153 -4.52 -21.89 5.79
N VAL A 154 -5.10 -21.27 4.76
CA VAL A 154 -4.38 -20.91 3.53
C VAL A 154 -3.23 -19.96 3.87
N LEU A 155 -3.50 -18.92 4.64
CA LEU A 155 -2.50 -17.95 5.07
C LEU A 155 -1.36 -18.61 5.86
N GLU A 156 -1.68 -19.55 6.75
CA GLU A 156 -0.69 -20.32 7.51
C GLU A 156 0.21 -21.18 6.62
N GLN A 157 -0.30 -21.66 5.48
CA GLN A 157 0.46 -22.44 4.51
C GLN A 157 1.30 -21.57 3.55
N THR A 158 0.97 -20.29 3.38
CA THR A 158 1.76 -19.35 2.58
C THR A 158 3.16 -19.22 3.18
N ARG A 159 4.19 -19.63 2.41
CA ARG A 159 5.60 -19.38 2.72
C ARG A 159 5.91 -17.93 2.36
N THR A 160 6.20 -17.12 3.37
CA THR A 160 6.67 -15.73 3.25
C THR A 160 8.17 -15.65 3.48
#